data_AF-A0A1F7GWC1-F1
#
_entry.id   AF-A0A1F7GWC1-F1
#
_cell.length_a   1.000
_cell.length_b   1.000
_cell.length_c   1.000
_cell.angle_alpha   90.00
_cell.angle_beta   90.00
_cell.angle_gamma   90.00
#
_symmetry.space_group_name_H-M   'P 1'
#
loop_
_entity.id
_entity.type
_entity.pdbx_description
1 polymer ?
#
loop_
_entity_poly.entity_id
_entity_poly.type
_entity_poly.pdbx_seq_one_letter_code
_entity_poly.pdbx_strand_id
1 'polypeptide(L)'
;MLQTPFYDPKKSYYENIDQGPFGIFADKKVFKDSGEPQYEVFGQKVYFPFGIPAGPLLNGKFIKAALDKGFDIPMQKTVRTRKKKCHPWPNVLSVKVDGDLTPEKVKKKLIADEEYTEPLSITNSFGNPSFDPDIWQPDIANTVKHAKKGQFVAASYEGTNWENGGTQDYINDWILGARLLKETGVGFIEMNFSCPNEGTTNLLCFDVKKSQRISEAVKNEIGNTPLVIKMAYFEEKTLVDFIQTLGNIVDGFAAINTIAAEIIDKDGKQALPGEGRARSGVCGSTIKWAGIDMVKRIKKLRDESGMDFAI
;
A
#
# COMPACT_ATOMS: atom_id res chain seq x y z
N MET A 1 -11.32 15.11 -18.55
CA MET A 1 -12.21 13.94 -18.72
C MET A 1 -11.45 12.75 -18.18
N LEU A 2 -12.03 12.00 -17.25
CA LEU A 2 -11.37 10.82 -16.69
C LEU A 2 -11.10 9.80 -17.79
N GLN A 3 -9.86 9.33 -17.90
CA GLN A 3 -9.53 8.18 -18.73
C GLN A 3 -10.15 6.91 -18.13
N THR A 4 -10.38 5.88 -18.94
CA THR A 4 -10.79 4.57 -18.44
C THR A 4 -9.73 4.04 -17.47
N PRO A 5 -10.06 3.82 -16.19
CA PRO A 5 -9.08 3.35 -15.22
C PRO A 5 -8.67 1.90 -15.51
N PHE A 6 -7.46 1.51 -15.13
CA PHE A 6 -7.00 0.12 -15.28
C PHE A 6 -7.66 -0.83 -14.25
N TYR A 7 -8.28 -0.29 -13.21
CA TYR A 7 -9.17 -0.97 -12.25
C TYR A 7 -10.57 -0.38 -12.41
N ASP A 8 -11.58 -1.21 -12.65
CA ASP A 8 -12.97 -0.77 -12.80
C ASP A 8 -13.70 -0.77 -11.45
N PRO A 9 -14.06 0.40 -10.89
CA PRO A 9 -14.74 0.47 -9.60
C PRO A 9 -16.18 -0.05 -9.64
N LYS A 10 -16.77 -0.23 -10.83
CA LYS A 10 -18.12 -0.81 -11.00
C LYS A 10 -18.11 -2.33 -10.95
N LYS A 11 -16.92 -2.95 -10.94
CA LYS A 11 -16.73 -4.40 -10.82
C LYS A 11 -16.28 -4.77 -9.41
N SER A 12 -16.62 -5.99 -8.99
CA SER A 12 -16.07 -6.58 -7.77
C SER A 12 -14.56 -6.77 -7.85
N TYR A 13 -13.94 -6.96 -6.69
CA TYR A 13 -12.51 -7.27 -6.60
C TYR A 13 -12.12 -8.51 -7.45
N TYR A 14 -12.94 -9.56 -7.42
CA TYR A 14 -12.66 -10.80 -8.15
C TYR A 14 -12.90 -10.66 -9.66
N GLU A 15 -13.91 -9.91 -10.09
CA GLU A 15 -14.09 -9.58 -11.51
C GLU A 15 -12.92 -8.76 -12.06
N ASN A 16 -12.37 -7.83 -11.28
CA ASN A 16 -11.17 -7.08 -11.68
C ASN A 16 -9.93 -7.99 -11.82
N ILE A 17 -9.76 -8.97 -10.93
CA ILE A 17 -8.67 -9.96 -11.02
C ILE A 17 -8.78 -10.79 -12.31
N ASP A 18 -9.99 -11.23 -12.63
CA ASP A 18 -10.26 -12.12 -13.74
C ASP A 18 -10.16 -11.39 -15.10
N GLN A 19 -10.87 -10.27 -15.20
CA GLN A 19 -11.13 -9.57 -16.47
C GLN A 19 -10.18 -8.39 -16.74
N GLY A 20 -9.51 -7.87 -15.70
CA GLY A 20 -8.56 -6.77 -15.83
C GLY A 20 -7.15 -7.21 -16.26
N PRO A 21 -6.22 -6.24 -16.42
CA PRO A 21 -6.43 -4.80 -16.29
C PRO A 21 -7.21 -4.21 -17.47
N PHE A 22 -7.72 -2.98 -17.31
CA PHE A 22 -8.50 -2.26 -18.32
C PHE A 22 -7.78 -1.02 -18.86
N GLY A 23 -8.46 -0.28 -19.74
CA GLY A 23 -7.99 1.01 -20.24
C GLY A 23 -6.62 0.93 -20.90
N ILE A 24 -5.74 1.88 -20.58
CA ILE A 24 -4.39 1.95 -21.17
C ILE A 24 -3.56 0.69 -20.88
N PHE A 25 -3.82 -0.04 -19.78
CA PHE A 25 -3.07 -1.25 -19.44
C PHE A 25 -3.50 -2.47 -20.27
N ALA A 26 -4.62 -2.39 -20.99
CA ALA A 26 -5.12 -3.45 -21.84
C ALA A 26 -4.69 -3.33 -23.32
N ASP A 27 -4.11 -2.20 -23.73
CA ASP A 27 -3.83 -1.90 -25.14
C ASP A 27 -2.62 -2.66 -25.75
N LYS A 28 -1.88 -3.40 -24.91
CA LYS A 28 -0.66 -4.17 -25.24
C LYS A 28 0.51 -3.35 -25.83
N LYS A 29 0.46 -2.02 -25.75
CA LYS A 29 1.56 -1.16 -26.21
C LYS A 29 2.64 -1.08 -25.14
N VAL A 30 3.87 -1.40 -25.55
CA VAL A 30 5.05 -1.31 -24.71
C VAL A 30 5.72 0.05 -24.88
N PHE A 31 5.82 0.81 -23.80
CA PHE A 31 6.66 2.00 -23.70
C PHE A 31 8.14 1.58 -23.76
N LYS A 32 8.95 2.36 -24.46
CA LYS A 32 10.38 2.12 -24.61
C LYS A 32 11.13 3.31 -24.01
N ASP A 33 11.83 3.06 -22.92
CA ASP A 33 12.74 4.03 -22.35
C ASP A 33 13.88 4.36 -23.29
N SER A 34 14.37 5.60 -23.21
CA SER A 34 15.52 6.09 -23.96
C SER A 34 16.66 6.45 -23.03
N GLY A 35 17.89 6.12 -23.42
CA GLY A 35 19.09 6.41 -22.62
C GLY A 35 19.33 5.39 -21.50
N GLU A 36 20.00 5.84 -20.45
CA GLU A 36 20.43 5.02 -19.31
C GLU A 36 19.71 5.44 -18.02
N PRO A 37 19.35 4.49 -17.13
CA PRO A 37 18.84 4.81 -15.79
C PRO A 37 19.77 5.76 -15.01
N GLN A 38 19.24 6.89 -14.53
CA GLN A 38 20.04 7.93 -13.83
C GLN A 38 19.76 8.03 -12.34
N TYR A 39 18.66 7.47 -11.85
CA TYR A 39 18.28 7.51 -10.44
C TYR A 39 18.61 6.17 -9.77
N GLU A 40 18.59 6.16 -8.44
CA GLU A 40 18.84 4.96 -7.66
C GLU A 40 17.83 4.85 -6.52
N VAL A 41 17.29 3.66 -6.32
CA VAL A 41 16.41 3.31 -5.21
C VAL A 41 16.90 1.99 -4.63
N PHE A 42 17.30 1.98 -3.36
CA PHE A 42 17.89 0.82 -2.67
C PHE A 42 19.03 0.14 -3.44
N GLY A 43 19.94 0.93 -4.03
CA GLY A 43 21.06 0.42 -4.82
C GLY A 43 20.71 -0.02 -6.25
N GLN A 44 19.43 0.05 -6.64
CA GLN A 44 18.97 -0.34 -7.97
C GLN A 44 18.74 0.88 -8.84
N LYS A 45 19.31 0.88 -10.06
CA LYS A 45 19.16 2.00 -10.99
C LYS A 45 17.78 1.99 -11.64
N VAL A 46 17.15 3.17 -11.72
CA VAL A 46 15.85 3.39 -12.37
C VAL A 46 15.88 4.62 -13.30
N TYR A 47 15.03 4.66 -14.31
CA TYR A 47 14.91 5.79 -15.24
C TYR A 47 14.27 6.99 -14.56
N PHE A 48 13.30 6.75 -13.70
CA PHE A 48 12.61 7.72 -12.89
C PHE A 48 12.11 7.05 -11.60
N PRO A 49 12.26 7.66 -10.41
CA PRO A 49 11.88 7.04 -9.14
C PRO A 49 10.36 7.13 -8.90
N PHE A 50 9.57 6.72 -9.91
CA PHE A 50 8.11 6.71 -9.88
C PHE A 50 7.59 5.29 -9.99
N GLY A 51 6.64 4.99 -9.10
CA GLY A 51 6.01 3.69 -9.01
C GLY A 51 4.49 3.78 -8.91
N ILE A 52 3.88 2.60 -8.84
CA ILE A 52 2.46 2.46 -8.49
C ILE A 52 2.41 1.80 -7.12
N PRO A 53 1.78 2.41 -6.11
CA PRO A 53 1.79 1.89 -4.74
C PRO A 53 0.97 0.60 -4.62
N ALA A 54 1.20 -0.16 -3.54
CA ALA A 54 0.39 -1.33 -3.24
C ALA A 54 -1.10 -0.98 -3.09
N GLY A 55 -1.94 -1.75 -3.79
CA GLY A 55 -3.40 -1.60 -3.77
C GLY A 55 -4.02 -1.80 -5.15
N PRO A 56 -3.78 -0.87 -6.10
CA PRO A 56 -4.35 -0.92 -7.46
C PRO A 56 -3.90 -2.08 -8.35
N LEU A 57 -2.68 -2.61 -8.18
CA LEU A 57 -2.15 -3.70 -9.01
C LEU A 57 -2.41 -5.05 -8.35
N LEU A 58 -3.42 -5.78 -8.86
CA LEU A 58 -4.02 -6.90 -8.13
C LEU A 58 -3.23 -8.22 -8.26
N ASN A 59 -2.59 -8.43 -9.41
CA ASN A 59 -1.85 -9.64 -9.76
C ASN A 59 -0.85 -9.33 -10.88
N GLY A 60 -0.16 -10.36 -11.36
CA GLY A 60 0.88 -10.24 -12.35
C GLY A 60 0.43 -9.69 -13.70
N LYS A 61 -0.86 -9.78 -14.07
CA LYS A 61 -1.36 -9.11 -15.29
C LYS A 61 -1.26 -7.59 -15.15
N PHE A 62 -1.62 -7.05 -13.98
CA PHE A 62 -1.56 -5.62 -13.69
C PHE A 62 -0.11 -5.12 -13.57
N ILE A 63 0.75 -5.89 -12.89
CA ILE A 63 2.16 -5.54 -12.72
C ILE A 63 2.89 -5.53 -14.07
N LYS A 64 2.73 -6.58 -14.89
CA LYS A 64 3.34 -6.65 -16.22
C LYS A 64 2.87 -5.52 -17.12
N ALA A 65 1.57 -5.19 -17.08
CA ALA A 65 1.06 -4.04 -17.82
C ALA A 65 1.69 -2.72 -17.34
N ALA A 66 1.88 -2.52 -16.03
CA ALA A 66 2.57 -1.34 -15.51
C ALA A 66 4.04 -1.27 -15.98
N LEU A 67 4.78 -2.38 -15.93
CA LEU A 67 6.15 -2.48 -16.46
C LEU A 67 6.19 -2.16 -17.98
N ASP A 68 5.21 -2.68 -18.73
CA ASP A 68 5.05 -2.38 -20.15
C ASP A 68 4.69 -0.92 -20.43
N LYS A 69 4.17 -0.19 -19.44
CA LYS A 69 3.92 1.25 -19.53
C LYS A 69 5.05 2.14 -19.02
N GLY A 70 6.21 1.57 -18.70
CA GLY A 70 7.38 2.33 -18.26
C GLY A 70 7.31 2.77 -16.80
N PHE A 71 6.48 2.14 -15.97
CA PHE A 71 6.59 2.33 -14.52
C PHE A 71 7.79 1.53 -14.01
N ASP A 72 8.71 2.21 -13.34
CA ASP A 72 9.95 1.59 -12.87
C ASP A 72 9.77 0.78 -11.59
N ILE A 73 8.80 1.17 -10.76
CA ILE A 73 8.59 0.57 -9.43
C ILE A 73 7.10 0.21 -9.23
N PRO A 74 6.51 -0.69 -10.04
CA PRO A 74 5.16 -1.18 -9.78
C PRO A 74 5.16 -2.12 -8.56
N MET A 75 4.21 -1.91 -7.66
CA MET A 75 4.11 -2.66 -6.42
C MET A 75 2.90 -3.59 -6.42
N GLN A 76 3.14 -4.87 -6.14
CA GLN A 76 2.08 -5.85 -5.92
C GLN A 76 1.22 -5.44 -4.72
N LYS A 77 -0.11 -5.56 -4.87
CA LYS A 77 -1.07 -5.36 -3.78
C LYS A 77 -0.69 -6.21 -2.55
N THR A 78 -0.86 -5.64 -1.37
CA THR A 78 -0.60 -6.28 -0.07
C THR A 78 -1.15 -7.71 -0.02
N VAL A 79 -0.24 -8.68 0.13
CA VAL A 79 -0.55 -10.11 0.29
C VAL A 79 -0.50 -10.53 1.76
N ARG A 80 -0.99 -11.74 2.05
CA ARG A 80 -0.92 -12.39 3.36
C ARG A 80 -0.42 -13.84 3.18
N THR A 81 0.00 -14.44 4.27
CA THR A 81 0.48 -15.84 4.33
C THR A 81 -0.63 -16.90 4.20
N ARG A 82 -1.90 -16.49 4.31
CA ARG A 82 -3.07 -17.34 4.08
C ARG A 82 -4.15 -16.57 3.34
N LYS A 83 -5.04 -17.31 2.66
CA LYS A 83 -6.19 -16.73 1.97
C LYS A 83 -7.06 -15.87 2.90
N LYS A 84 -7.42 -14.69 2.42
CA LYS A 84 -8.39 -13.78 3.05
C LYS A 84 -9.37 -13.27 2.01
N LYS A 85 -10.67 -13.37 2.30
CA LYS A 85 -11.73 -12.91 1.41
C LYS A 85 -11.77 -11.38 1.36
N CYS A 86 -12.17 -10.84 0.21
CA CYS A 86 -12.44 -9.42 0.07
C CYS A 86 -13.73 -9.06 0.81
N HIS A 87 -13.79 -7.82 1.32
CA HIS A 87 -15.04 -7.24 1.81
C HIS A 87 -16.11 -7.22 0.71
N PRO A 88 -17.42 -7.25 1.07
CA PRO A 88 -18.52 -7.18 0.11
C PRO A 88 -18.41 -6.00 -0.85
N TRP A 89 -18.81 -6.19 -2.10
CA TRP A 89 -18.90 -5.09 -3.06
C TRP A 89 -20.06 -4.13 -2.70
N PRO A 90 -19.97 -2.81 -2.98
CA PRO A 90 -18.84 -2.09 -3.58
C PRO A 90 -17.63 -1.96 -2.65
N ASN A 91 -16.44 -1.83 -3.25
CA ASN A 91 -15.18 -1.64 -2.52
C ASN A 91 -14.59 -0.24 -2.68
N VAL A 92 -15.01 0.51 -3.71
CA VAL A 92 -14.51 1.84 -4.06
C VAL A 92 -15.70 2.73 -4.36
N LEU A 93 -15.71 3.94 -3.81
CA LEU A 93 -16.69 4.99 -4.10
C LEU A 93 -15.96 6.34 -4.22
N SER A 94 -16.49 7.27 -5.02
CA SER A 94 -16.03 8.66 -5.03
C SER A 94 -16.39 9.33 -3.70
N VAL A 95 -15.50 10.15 -3.15
CA VAL A 95 -15.73 10.89 -1.90
C VAL A 95 -15.76 12.38 -2.21
N LYS A 96 -16.78 13.07 -1.68
CA LYS A 96 -16.97 14.51 -1.88
C LYS A 96 -16.40 15.29 -0.70
N VAL A 97 -15.24 15.91 -0.92
CA VAL A 97 -14.61 16.83 0.03
C VAL A 97 -14.21 18.08 -0.74
N ASP A 98 -14.62 19.24 -0.23
CA ASP A 98 -14.12 20.51 -0.73
C ASP A 98 -12.71 20.77 -0.18
N GLY A 99 -11.72 20.87 -1.06
CA GLY A 99 -10.31 21.05 -0.72
C GLY A 99 -9.70 19.89 0.09
N ASP A 100 -8.82 20.25 1.03
CA ASP A 100 -8.09 19.31 1.87
C ASP A 100 -8.98 18.68 2.96
N LEU A 101 -8.86 17.37 3.15
CA LEU A 101 -9.46 16.61 4.24
C LEU A 101 -8.63 16.82 5.51
N THR A 102 -8.84 17.94 6.19
CA THR A 102 -8.12 18.30 7.43
C THR A 102 -8.56 17.42 8.62
N PRO A 103 -7.78 17.38 9.72
CA PRO A 103 -8.17 16.66 10.94
C PRO A 103 -9.56 17.03 11.47
N GLU A 104 -10.00 18.29 11.31
CA GLU A 104 -11.33 18.75 11.69
C GLU A 104 -12.42 18.19 10.76
N LYS A 105 -12.15 18.13 9.46
CA LYS A 105 -13.11 17.58 8.48
C LYS A 105 -13.25 16.06 8.61
N VAL A 106 -12.19 15.34 8.99
CA VAL A 106 -12.24 13.89 9.27
C VAL A 106 -13.21 13.52 10.41
N LYS A 107 -13.47 14.45 11.34
CA LYS A 107 -14.44 14.26 12.44
C LYS A 107 -15.89 14.30 11.96
N LYS A 108 -16.14 14.82 10.75
CA LYS A 108 -17.46 14.86 10.11
C LYS A 108 -17.67 13.62 9.25
N LYS A 109 -18.93 13.32 8.95
CA LYS A 109 -19.30 12.28 7.99
C LYS A 109 -19.03 12.77 6.58
N LEU A 110 -18.40 11.95 5.75
CA LEU A 110 -18.12 12.26 4.35
C LEU A 110 -19.12 11.56 3.45
N ILE A 111 -19.63 12.28 2.46
CA ILE A 111 -20.56 11.73 1.47
C ILE A 111 -19.75 11.00 0.39
N ALA A 112 -20.19 9.80 0.03
CA ALA A 112 -19.64 9.04 -1.07
C ALA A 112 -20.72 8.52 -2.03
N ASP A 113 -20.37 8.42 -3.31
CA ASP A 113 -21.24 7.99 -4.39
C ASP A 113 -20.45 7.34 -5.55
N GLU A 114 -21.15 6.97 -6.62
CA GLU A 114 -20.56 6.37 -7.83
C GLU A 114 -20.20 7.40 -8.91
N GLU A 115 -20.32 8.70 -8.62
CA GLU A 115 -20.04 9.77 -9.58
C GLU A 115 -18.59 10.24 -9.47
N TYR A 116 -17.69 9.62 -10.24
CA TYR A 116 -16.27 9.98 -10.21
C TYR A 116 -15.99 11.30 -10.95
N THR A 117 -15.45 12.30 -10.24
CA THR A 117 -15.13 13.63 -10.79
C THR A 117 -13.73 14.08 -10.40
N GLU A 118 -13.10 14.92 -11.23
CA GLU A 118 -11.82 15.57 -10.90
C GLU A 118 -12.05 16.86 -10.09
N PRO A 119 -11.17 17.21 -9.13
CA PRO A 119 -10.02 16.43 -8.67
C PRO A 119 -10.45 15.19 -7.87
N LEU A 120 -9.91 14.03 -8.24
CA LEU A 120 -10.44 12.75 -7.79
C LEU A 120 -10.00 12.39 -6.36
N SER A 121 -10.98 12.14 -5.50
CA SER A 121 -10.81 11.45 -4.23
C SER A 121 -11.79 10.29 -4.13
N ILE A 122 -11.34 9.19 -3.54
CA ILE A 122 -12.12 7.97 -3.38
C ILE A 122 -12.01 7.47 -1.94
N THR A 123 -13.00 6.72 -1.51
CA THR A 123 -12.84 5.80 -0.39
C THR A 123 -12.61 4.40 -0.92
N ASN A 124 -11.83 3.60 -0.19
CA ASN A 124 -11.72 2.18 -0.46
C ASN A 124 -11.76 1.33 0.82
N SER A 125 -12.38 0.15 0.71
CA SER A 125 -12.45 -0.84 1.79
C SER A 125 -12.48 -2.24 1.21
N PHE A 126 -11.29 -2.83 1.08
CA PHE A 126 -11.08 -4.19 0.55
C PHE A 126 -10.87 -5.24 1.65
N GLY A 127 -10.28 -4.85 2.79
CA GLY A 127 -9.92 -5.78 3.88
C GLY A 127 -8.62 -6.55 3.66
N ASN A 128 -7.73 -6.05 2.78
CA ASN A 128 -6.49 -6.71 2.34
C ASN A 128 -6.72 -8.19 1.98
N PRO A 129 -7.59 -8.45 0.98
CA PRO A 129 -7.81 -9.79 0.48
C PRO A 129 -6.52 -10.36 -0.08
N SER A 130 -6.35 -11.67 0.09
CA SER A 130 -5.19 -12.37 -0.42
C SER A 130 -5.58 -13.77 -0.87
N PHE A 131 -4.89 -14.26 -1.89
CA PHE A 131 -4.90 -15.68 -2.24
C PHE A 131 -3.89 -16.42 -1.38
N ASP A 132 -3.86 -17.75 -1.48
CA ASP A 132 -2.83 -18.54 -0.84
C ASP A 132 -1.45 -18.26 -1.48
N PRO A 133 -0.34 -18.36 -0.72
CA PRO A 133 1.01 -18.18 -1.23
C PRO A 133 1.35 -18.99 -2.48
N ASP A 134 0.82 -20.20 -2.59
CA ASP A 134 0.98 -21.06 -3.77
C ASP A 134 0.48 -20.41 -5.08
N ILE A 135 -0.39 -19.41 -4.97
CA ILE A 135 -0.89 -18.64 -6.11
C ILE A 135 -0.08 -17.35 -6.30
N TRP A 136 0.04 -16.53 -5.27
CA TRP A 136 0.63 -15.18 -5.45
C TRP A 136 2.15 -15.20 -5.52
N GLN A 137 2.85 -16.11 -4.85
CA GLN A 137 4.31 -16.14 -4.81
C GLN A 137 4.91 -16.42 -6.20
N PRO A 138 4.52 -17.50 -6.92
CA PRO A 138 5.02 -17.72 -8.28
C PRO A 138 4.56 -16.63 -9.26
N ASP A 139 3.38 -16.03 -9.07
CA ASP A 139 2.91 -14.92 -9.90
C ASP A 139 3.80 -13.68 -9.76
N ILE A 140 4.15 -13.27 -8.53
CA ILE A 140 5.11 -12.18 -8.28
C ILE A 140 6.48 -12.52 -8.88
N ALA A 141 7.01 -13.72 -8.65
CA ALA A 141 8.31 -14.12 -9.21
C ALA A 141 8.33 -14.04 -10.75
N ASN A 142 7.21 -14.36 -11.40
CA ASN A 142 7.06 -14.22 -12.85
C ASN A 142 6.99 -12.75 -13.31
N THR A 143 6.53 -11.83 -12.46
CA THR A 143 6.54 -10.38 -12.77
C THR A 143 7.94 -9.78 -12.62
N VAL A 144 8.71 -10.22 -11.62
CA VAL A 144 10.12 -9.82 -11.43
C VAL A 144 10.93 -10.16 -12.68
N LYS A 145 10.75 -11.37 -13.24
CA LYS A 145 11.38 -11.80 -14.50
C LYS A 145 10.95 -10.99 -15.74
N HIS A 146 9.80 -10.32 -15.68
CA HIS A 146 9.29 -9.47 -16.77
C HIS A 146 9.85 -8.05 -16.71
N ALA A 147 10.38 -7.62 -15.56
CA ALA A 147 10.95 -6.29 -15.41
C ALA A 147 12.09 -6.05 -16.41
N LYS A 148 12.12 -4.84 -16.97
CA LYS A 148 13.14 -4.43 -17.95
C LYS A 148 14.27 -3.70 -17.25
N LYS A 149 15.30 -3.35 -18.02
CA LYS A 149 16.37 -2.46 -17.56
C LYS A 149 15.76 -1.21 -16.92
N GLY A 150 16.26 -0.82 -15.74
CA GLY A 150 15.75 0.35 -15.02
C GLY A 150 14.46 0.12 -14.25
N GLN A 151 13.95 -1.12 -14.18
CA GLN A 151 12.71 -1.45 -13.48
C GLN A 151 12.93 -2.58 -12.47
N PHE A 152 12.17 -2.57 -11.39
CA PHE A 152 12.03 -3.71 -10.49
C PHE A 152 10.64 -3.76 -9.87
N VAL A 153 10.19 -4.95 -9.49
CA VAL A 153 8.89 -5.12 -8.82
C VAL A 153 9.08 -5.04 -7.31
N ALA A 154 8.24 -4.25 -6.64
CA ALA A 154 8.13 -4.24 -5.19
C ALA A 154 6.90 -5.04 -4.74
N ALA A 155 6.86 -5.46 -3.49
CA ALA A 155 5.67 -6.13 -2.95
C ALA A 155 5.39 -5.72 -1.51
N SER A 156 4.10 -5.57 -1.22
CA SER A 156 3.59 -5.28 0.12
C SER A 156 3.02 -6.54 0.75
N TYR A 157 3.12 -6.67 2.06
CA TYR A 157 2.46 -7.74 2.80
C TYR A 157 2.02 -7.29 4.19
N GLU A 158 1.18 -8.11 4.79
CA GLU A 158 0.60 -7.86 6.10
C GLU A 158 0.56 -9.17 6.90
N GLY A 159 1.30 -9.21 8.00
CA GLY A 159 1.17 -10.29 8.97
C GLY A 159 -0.21 -10.28 9.63
N THR A 160 -0.65 -11.44 10.06
CA THR A 160 -2.01 -11.66 10.56
C THR A 160 -1.96 -12.57 11.78
N ASN A 161 -2.65 -12.18 12.85
CA ASN A 161 -2.81 -13.04 14.01
C ASN A 161 -3.92 -14.06 13.71
N TRP A 162 -3.55 -15.09 12.94
CA TRP A 162 -4.47 -16.16 12.58
C TRP A 162 -4.93 -16.91 13.83
N GLU A 163 -6.24 -17.20 13.90
CA GLU A 163 -6.83 -18.04 14.95
C GLU A 163 -6.57 -17.55 16.39
N ASN A 164 -6.15 -16.29 16.58
CA ASN A 164 -5.70 -15.73 17.86
C ASN A 164 -4.54 -16.53 18.50
N GLY A 165 -3.59 -17.03 17.70
CA GLY A 165 -2.40 -17.75 18.16
C GLY A 165 -1.47 -16.94 19.07
N GLY A 166 -1.69 -15.62 19.16
CA GLY A 166 -1.00 -14.74 20.10
C GLY A 166 0.25 -14.10 19.51
N THR A 167 1.01 -13.40 20.36
CA THR A 167 2.08 -12.50 19.90
C THR A 167 3.18 -13.20 19.11
N GLN A 168 3.59 -14.41 19.51
CA GLN A 168 4.68 -15.12 18.82
C GLN A 168 4.23 -15.65 17.46
N ASP A 169 3.04 -16.24 17.37
CA ASP A 169 2.49 -16.71 16.10
C ASP A 169 2.26 -15.55 15.13
N TYR A 170 1.82 -14.40 15.65
CA TYR A 170 1.71 -13.18 14.87
C TYR A 170 3.06 -12.70 14.31
N ILE A 171 4.11 -12.68 15.13
CA ILE A 171 5.47 -12.34 14.66
C ILE A 171 5.97 -13.37 13.63
N ASN A 172 5.73 -14.67 13.87
CA ASN A 172 6.10 -15.73 12.95
C ASN A 172 5.40 -15.58 11.59
N ASP A 173 4.17 -15.07 11.57
CA ASP A 173 3.43 -14.78 10.35
C ASP A 173 4.07 -13.63 9.54
N TRP A 174 4.55 -12.58 10.23
CA TRP A 174 5.33 -11.52 9.58
C TRP A 174 6.64 -12.05 8.99
N ILE A 175 7.39 -12.86 9.75
CA ILE A 175 8.63 -13.50 9.29
C ILE A 175 8.36 -14.36 8.04
N LEU A 176 7.31 -15.19 8.08
CA LEU A 176 6.94 -16.05 6.96
C LEU A 176 6.58 -15.25 5.71
N GLY A 177 5.75 -14.21 5.84
CA GLY A 177 5.39 -13.34 4.72
C GLY A 177 6.61 -12.68 4.07
N ALA A 178 7.55 -12.19 4.89
CA ALA A 178 8.78 -11.57 4.41
C ALA A 178 9.69 -12.57 3.68
N ARG A 179 9.87 -13.77 4.23
CA ARG A 179 10.64 -14.85 3.61
C ARG A 179 10.07 -15.21 2.24
N LEU A 180 8.76 -15.45 2.18
CA LEU A 180 8.08 -15.81 0.93
C LEU A 180 8.23 -14.72 -0.14
N LEU A 181 8.13 -13.44 0.24
CA LEU A 181 8.38 -12.34 -0.70
C LEU A 181 9.83 -12.26 -1.15
N LYS A 182 10.80 -12.41 -0.23
CA LYS A 182 12.23 -12.42 -0.57
C LYS A 182 12.55 -13.49 -1.63
N GLU A 183 11.97 -14.67 -1.52
CA GLU A 183 12.14 -15.77 -2.47
C GLU A 183 11.64 -15.44 -3.89
N THR A 184 10.77 -14.44 -4.06
CA THR A 184 10.30 -14.00 -5.39
C THR A 184 11.32 -13.14 -6.14
N GLY A 185 12.31 -12.57 -5.45
CA GLY A 185 13.30 -11.65 -6.03
C GLY A 185 12.82 -10.20 -6.19
N VAL A 186 11.79 -9.78 -5.46
CA VAL A 186 11.35 -8.36 -5.44
C VAL A 186 12.48 -7.42 -5.01
N GLY A 187 12.46 -6.20 -5.55
CA GLY A 187 13.50 -5.21 -5.29
C GLY A 187 13.47 -4.64 -3.87
N PHE A 188 12.28 -4.55 -3.26
CA PHE A 188 12.10 -4.33 -1.83
C PHE A 188 10.77 -4.90 -1.33
N ILE A 189 10.69 -5.08 -0.01
CA ILE A 189 9.53 -5.59 0.71
C ILE A 189 8.92 -4.45 1.53
N GLU A 190 7.62 -4.21 1.39
CA GLU A 190 6.87 -3.25 2.19
C GLU A 190 6.02 -3.96 3.25
N MET A 191 6.26 -3.65 4.53
CA MET A 191 5.39 -4.05 5.64
C MET A 191 4.25 -3.04 5.80
N ASN A 192 3.01 -3.51 5.65
CA ASN A 192 1.85 -2.67 5.84
C ASN A 192 1.45 -2.56 7.32
N PHE A 193 1.98 -1.56 8.03
CA PHE A 193 1.68 -1.32 9.45
C PHE A 193 0.45 -0.40 9.65
N SER A 194 -0.21 0.00 8.56
CA SER A 194 -1.24 1.05 8.55
C SER A 194 -2.63 0.54 8.18
N CYS A 195 -2.83 -0.77 8.14
CA CYS A 195 -4.12 -1.42 8.08
C CYS A 195 -4.41 -2.17 9.41
N PRO A 196 -5.68 -2.41 9.75
CA PRO A 196 -6.03 -3.09 11.00
C PRO A 196 -5.62 -4.57 10.95
N ASN A 197 -4.71 -4.95 11.85
CA ASN A 197 -4.09 -6.29 11.90
C ASN A 197 -4.76 -7.25 12.90
N GLU A 198 -5.41 -6.73 13.95
CA GLU A 198 -5.93 -7.49 15.10
C GLU A 198 -7.34 -7.04 15.51
N GLY A 199 -8.28 -6.94 14.56
CA GLY A 199 -9.72 -6.84 14.87
C GLY A 199 -10.20 -5.61 15.64
N THR A 200 -9.37 -4.58 15.86
CA THR A 200 -9.74 -3.30 16.48
C THR A 200 -8.99 -2.13 15.85
N THR A 201 -9.47 -0.92 16.12
CA THR A 201 -9.11 0.40 15.56
C THR A 201 -7.65 0.86 15.66
N ASN A 202 -6.74 0.09 16.25
CA ASN A 202 -5.35 0.50 16.44
C ASN A 202 -4.43 -0.11 15.37
N LEU A 203 -3.90 0.76 14.51
CA LEU A 203 -2.92 0.40 13.49
C LEU A 203 -1.59 0.01 14.15
N LEU A 204 -0.90 -0.99 13.59
CA LEU A 204 0.38 -1.46 14.15
C LEU A 204 1.42 -0.34 14.23
N CYS A 205 1.40 0.61 13.29
CA CYS A 205 2.32 1.74 13.30
C CYS A 205 2.19 2.62 14.56
N PHE A 206 1.07 2.57 15.29
CA PHE A 206 0.91 3.29 16.56
C PHE A 206 1.38 2.50 17.80
N ASP A 207 1.73 1.22 17.65
CA ASP A 207 2.39 0.41 18.67
C ASP A 207 3.88 0.31 18.33
N VAL A 208 4.65 1.30 18.78
CA VAL A 208 6.09 1.43 18.48
C VAL A 208 6.87 0.19 18.95
N LYS A 209 6.56 -0.33 20.14
CA LYS A 209 7.25 -1.49 20.71
C LYS A 209 6.99 -2.76 19.90
N LYS A 210 5.73 -3.00 19.52
CA LYS A 210 5.38 -4.16 18.69
C LYS A 210 5.96 -4.00 17.27
N SER A 211 5.91 -2.80 16.71
CA SER A 211 6.52 -2.47 15.42
C SER A 211 8.02 -2.74 15.42
N GLN A 212 8.75 -2.34 16.46
CA GLN A 212 10.19 -2.62 16.61
C GLN A 212 10.46 -4.13 16.60
N ARG A 213 9.79 -4.88 17.48
CA ARG A 213 9.98 -6.33 17.60
C ARG A 213 9.73 -7.07 16.28
N ILE A 214 8.70 -6.67 15.54
CA ILE A 214 8.39 -7.25 14.23
C ILE A 214 9.47 -6.87 13.21
N SER A 215 9.84 -5.60 13.13
CA SER A 215 10.84 -5.13 12.16
C SER A 215 12.21 -5.77 12.38
N GLU A 216 12.67 -5.91 13.63
CA GLU A 216 13.92 -6.61 13.96
C GLU A 216 13.86 -8.08 13.56
N ALA A 217 12.78 -8.78 13.90
CA ALA A 217 12.59 -10.18 13.58
C ALA A 217 12.56 -10.42 12.05
N VAL A 218 11.85 -9.57 11.32
CA VAL A 218 11.79 -9.61 9.86
C VAL A 218 13.14 -9.29 9.23
N LYS A 219 13.85 -8.25 9.71
CA LYS A 219 15.15 -7.88 9.16
C LYS A 219 16.20 -8.98 9.37
N ASN A 220 16.16 -9.67 10.52
CA ASN A 220 17.01 -10.84 10.78
C ASN A 220 16.74 -12.01 9.81
N GLU A 221 15.49 -12.19 9.36
CA GLU A 221 15.12 -13.23 8.39
C GLU A 221 15.56 -12.87 6.96
N ILE A 222 15.29 -11.65 6.52
CA ILE A 222 15.51 -11.27 5.13
C ILE A 222 16.93 -10.76 4.86
N GLY A 223 17.68 -10.37 5.89
CA GLY A 223 19.03 -9.84 5.77
C GLY A 223 19.06 -8.52 5.01
N ASN A 224 19.89 -8.43 3.96
CA ASN A 224 20.10 -7.21 3.20
C ASN A 224 18.98 -6.86 2.22
N THR A 225 17.92 -7.67 2.11
CA THR A 225 16.74 -7.29 1.31
C THR A 225 16.17 -5.98 1.87
N PRO A 226 15.95 -4.94 1.04
CA PRO A 226 15.42 -3.67 1.53
C PRO A 226 13.99 -3.84 2.08
N LEU A 227 13.77 -3.25 3.24
CA LEU A 227 12.55 -3.32 4.03
C LEU A 227 11.99 -1.93 4.23
N VAL A 228 10.75 -1.73 3.83
CA VAL A 228 10.03 -0.46 3.93
C VAL A 228 8.83 -0.61 4.85
N ILE A 229 8.54 0.38 5.68
CA ILE A 229 7.32 0.40 6.49
C ILE A 229 6.30 1.37 5.89
N LYS A 230 5.12 0.87 5.53
CA LYS A 230 3.99 1.72 5.15
C LYS A 230 3.20 2.15 6.36
N MET A 231 3.09 3.46 6.55
CA MET A 231 2.57 4.07 7.76
C MET A 231 1.36 4.96 7.52
N ALA A 232 0.56 5.17 8.56
CA ALA A 232 -0.56 6.11 8.54
C ALA A 232 -0.06 7.56 8.66
N TYR A 233 -0.97 8.52 8.71
CA TYR A 233 -0.65 9.87 9.13
C TYR A 233 -0.42 9.92 10.66
N PHE A 234 0.61 10.63 11.12
CA PHE A 234 0.97 10.72 12.53
C PHE A 234 0.88 12.15 13.07
N GLU A 235 0.50 12.27 14.33
CA GLU A 235 0.76 13.46 15.14
C GLU A 235 2.25 13.56 15.51
N GLU A 236 2.72 14.77 15.84
CA GLU A 236 4.14 15.11 16.04
C GLU A 236 4.85 14.17 17.00
N LYS A 237 4.33 14.04 18.23
CA LYS A 237 5.01 13.28 19.28
C LYS A 237 5.18 11.80 18.93
N THR A 238 4.13 11.17 18.42
CA THR A 238 4.15 9.75 18.08
C THR A 238 5.04 9.48 16.87
N LEU A 239 5.15 10.44 15.94
CA LEU A 239 6.03 10.32 14.77
C LEU A 239 7.50 10.25 15.19
N VAL A 240 7.92 11.14 16.09
CA VAL A 240 9.31 11.19 16.58
C VAL A 240 9.72 9.84 17.16
N ASP A 241 8.91 9.30 18.07
CA ASP A 241 9.19 8.03 18.76
C ASP A 241 9.27 6.86 17.76
N PHE A 242 8.38 6.84 16.76
CA PHE A 242 8.35 5.81 15.71
C PHE A 242 9.59 5.85 14.82
N ILE A 243 9.97 7.04 14.32
CA ILE A 243 11.13 7.20 13.43
C ILE A 243 12.44 6.95 14.19
N GLN A 244 12.59 7.48 15.41
CA GLN A 244 13.80 7.27 16.20
C GLN A 244 14.02 5.79 16.55
N THR A 245 12.93 5.04 16.79
CA THR A 245 13.01 3.62 17.11
C THR A 245 13.33 2.77 15.88
N LEU A 246 12.71 3.07 14.73
CA LEU A 246 12.74 2.18 13.56
C LEU A 246 13.72 2.59 12.47
N GLY A 247 14.17 3.85 12.44
CA GLY A 247 14.96 4.41 11.34
C GLY A 247 16.34 3.78 11.15
N ASN A 248 16.86 3.05 12.15
CA ASN A 248 18.11 2.27 12.04
C ASN A 248 17.86 0.77 11.81
N ILE A 249 16.61 0.34 11.72
CA ILE A 249 16.21 -1.07 11.56
C ILE A 249 15.75 -1.33 10.12
N VAL A 250 15.00 -0.38 9.55
CA VAL A 250 14.42 -0.49 8.21
C VAL A 250 15.08 0.47 7.23
N ASP A 251 14.98 0.15 5.94
CA ASP A 251 15.65 0.88 4.87
C ASP A 251 14.80 2.05 4.35
N GLY A 252 13.49 2.10 4.67
CA GLY A 252 12.65 3.24 4.33
C GLY A 252 11.25 3.26 4.94
N PHE A 253 10.56 4.38 4.74
CA PHE A 253 9.18 4.60 5.18
C PHE A 253 8.30 5.07 4.01
N ALA A 254 7.19 4.39 3.76
CA ALA A 254 6.19 4.82 2.79
C ALA A 254 5.06 5.58 3.50
N ALA A 255 5.06 6.91 3.37
CA ALA A 255 4.07 7.79 3.98
C ALA A 255 3.22 8.51 2.91
N ILE A 256 1.89 8.56 3.01
CA ILE A 256 1.00 7.90 3.97
C ILE A 256 0.14 6.85 3.27
N ASN A 257 -0.38 5.91 4.06
CA ASN A 257 -1.59 5.19 3.69
C ASN A 257 -2.82 6.11 3.76
N THR A 258 -4.01 5.60 3.45
CA THR A 258 -5.26 6.36 3.44
C THR A 258 -5.61 6.99 4.79
N ILE A 259 -6.41 8.06 4.78
CA ILE A 259 -6.98 8.66 6.01
C ILE A 259 -8.36 8.04 6.29
N ALA A 260 -8.54 7.45 7.47
CA ALA A 260 -9.82 6.82 7.84
C ALA A 260 -10.89 7.85 8.24
N ALA A 261 -12.03 7.85 7.55
CA ALA A 261 -13.17 8.71 7.83
C ALA A 261 -14.48 7.90 7.90
N GLU A 262 -15.51 8.44 8.55
CA GLU A 262 -16.86 7.87 8.49
C GLU A 262 -17.50 8.22 7.14
N ILE A 263 -17.97 7.20 6.41
CA ILE A 263 -18.49 7.37 5.05
C ILE A 263 -19.98 7.04 5.01
N ILE A 264 -20.75 7.98 4.49
CA ILE A 264 -22.20 7.88 4.31
C ILE A 264 -22.61 8.10 2.85
N ASP A 265 -23.77 7.57 2.47
CA ASP A 265 -24.42 7.92 1.22
C ASP A 265 -25.19 9.25 1.35
N LYS A 266 -25.84 9.67 0.25
CA LYS A 266 -26.67 10.89 0.20
C LYS A 266 -27.87 10.87 1.16
N ASP A 267 -28.31 9.70 1.59
CA ASP A 267 -29.44 9.51 2.49
C ASP A 267 -29.00 9.40 3.96
N GLY A 268 -27.69 9.56 4.23
CA GLY A 268 -27.11 9.51 5.57
C GLY A 268 -26.85 8.10 6.11
N LYS A 269 -27.00 7.06 5.28
CA LYS A 269 -26.75 5.67 5.65
C LYS A 269 -25.30 5.28 5.33
N GLN A 270 -24.84 4.17 5.89
CA GLN A 270 -23.51 3.64 5.60
C GLN A 270 -23.36 3.35 4.09
N ALA A 271 -22.36 3.96 3.44
CA ALA A 271 -22.19 3.85 1.99
C ALA A 271 -21.65 2.49 1.52
N LEU A 272 -20.74 1.89 2.31
CA LEU A 272 -20.09 0.62 1.98
C LEU A 272 -20.69 -0.51 2.84
N PRO A 273 -21.31 -1.56 2.29
CA PRO A 273 -22.06 -2.54 3.08
C PRO A 273 -21.15 -3.47 3.89
N GLY A 274 -21.60 -3.89 5.08
CA GLY A 274 -20.91 -4.89 5.90
C GLY A 274 -20.37 -4.34 7.23
N GLU A 275 -20.18 -5.25 8.18
CA GLU A 275 -19.70 -4.92 9.52
C GLU A 275 -18.31 -4.29 9.49
N GLY A 276 -18.09 -3.27 10.34
CA GLY A 276 -16.80 -2.57 10.43
C GLY A 276 -16.46 -1.66 9.24
N ARG A 277 -17.37 -1.49 8.26
CA ARG A 277 -17.16 -0.67 7.06
C ARG A 277 -17.84 0.70 7.08
N ALA A 278 -18.38 1.11 8.21
CA ALA A 278 -18.85 2.48 8.43
C ALA A 278 -17.70 3.51 8.35
N ARG A 279 -16.49 3.09 8.71
CA ARG A 279 -15.26 3.86 8.49
C ARG A 279 -14.40 3.17 7.45
N SER A 280 -13.83 3.95 6.53
CA SER A 280 -12.95 3.44 5.49
C SER A 280 -11.90 4.47 5.09
N GLY A 281 -10.87 4.00 4.40
CA GLY A 281 -9.74 4.83 3.99
C GLY A 281 -10.12 5.75 2.83
N VAL A 282 -9.82 7.04 2.95
CA VAL A 282 -9.91 8.04 1.90
C VAL A 282 -8.52 8.24 1.28
N CYS A 283 -8.45 8.24 -0.04
CA CYS A 283 -7.24 8.58 -0.80
C CYS A 283 -7.56 9.49 -1.99
N GLY A 284 -6.52 9.99 -2.64
CA GLY A 284 -6.63 10.90 -3.78
C GLY A 284 -6.31 12.35 -3.42
N SER A 285 -6.84 13.29 -4.19
CA SER A 285 -6.51 14.72 -4.15
C SER A 285 -6.60 15.34 -2.75
N THR A 286 -7.65 14.98 -1.99
CA THR A 286 -7.98 15.61 -0.72
C THR A 286 -7.01 15.29 0.43
N ILE A 287 -6.17 14.26 0.26
CA ILE A 287 -5.14 13.89 1.26
C ILE A 287 -3.72 14.18 0.80
N LYS A 288 -3.55 14.85 -0.36
CA LYS A 288 -2.23 15.21 -0.90
C LYS A 288 -1.42 16.02 0.11
N TRP A 289 -2.07 16.96 0.80
CA TRP A 289 -1.45 17.78 1.84
C TRP A 289 -0.79 16.91 2.94
N ALA A 290 -1.47 15.84 3.37
CA ALA A 290 -1.04 14.98 4.45
C ALA A 290 0.20 14.15 4.08
N GLY A 291 0.26 13.67 2.83
CA GLY A 291 1.46 13.02 2.30
C GLY A 291 2.66 13.97 2.26
N ILE A 292 2.46 15.20 1.75
CA ILE A 292 3.53 16.21 1.68
C ILE A 292 4.01 16.60 3.08
N ASP A 293 3.09 16.81 4.02
CA ASP A 293 3.42 17.13 5.42
C ASP A 293 4.27 16.03 6.06
N MET A 294 3.82 14.78 5.98
CA MET A 294 4.53 13.64 6.58
C MET A 294 5.92 13.45 5.97
N VAL A 295 6.07 13.54 4.65
CA VAL A 295 7.39 13.44 4.00
C VAL A 295 8.34 14.53 4.51
N LYS A 296 7.87 15.78 4.67
CA LYS A 296 8.70 16.88 5.22
C LYS A 296 9.14 16.60 6.65
N ARG A 297 8.22 16.13 7.49
CA ARG A 297 8.48 15.85 8.91
C ARG A 297 9.42 14.65 9.10
N ILE A 298 9.21 13.57 8.35
CA ILE A 298 10.10 12.40 8.34
C ILE A 298 11.49 12.80 7.84
N LYS A 299 11.58 13.59 6.76
CA LYS A 299 12.87 14.08 6.23
C LYS A 299 13.62 14.90 7.29
N LYS A 300 12.92 15.81 7.97
CA LYS A 300 13.52 16.62 9.04
C LYS A 300 14.09 15.72 10.14
N LEU A 301 13.33 14.73 10.61
CA LEU A 301 13.79 13.81 11.66
C LEU A 301 14.98 12.95 11.23
N ARG A 302 14.97 12.48 9.97
CA ARG A 302 16.10 11.75 9.39
C ARG A 302 17.37 12.60 9.40
N ASP A 303 17.27 13.83 8.90
CA ASP A 303 18.41 14.73 8.76
C ASP A 303 18.94 15.16 10.15
N GLU A 304 18.06 15.43 11.13
CA GLU A 304 18.42 15.78 12.51
C GLU A 304 19.07 14.61 13.28
N SER A 305 18.68 13.37 12.97
CA SER A 305 19.17 12.17 13.65
C SER A 305 20.35 11.51 12.93
N GLY A 306 20.77 12.01 11.77
CA GLY A 306 21.85 11.43 10.97
C GLY A 306 21.58 10.00 10.48
N MET A 307 20.31 9.63 10.30
CA MET A 307 19.89 8.29 9.85
C MET A 307 19.90 8.18 8.33
N ASP A 308 20.06 6.96 7.82
CA ASP A 308 20.13 6.67 6.38
C ASP A 308 18.99 5.74 5.96
N PHE A 309 17.81 6.33 5.74
CA PHE A 309 16.63 5.62 5.22
C PHE A 309 15.94 6.43 4.11
N ALA A 310 15.25 5.72 3.22
CA ALA A 310 14.43 6.27 2.15
C ALA A 310 13.04 6.73 2.64
N ILE A 311 12.42 7.67 1.92
CA ILE A 311 11.07 8.20 2.18
C ILE A 311 10.29 8.23 0.88
#